data_AF-A0AAV2I9I8-F1
#
_entry.id   AF-A0AAV2I9I8-F1
#
_cell.length_a   1.000
_cell.length_b   1.000
_cell.length_c   1.000
_cell.angle_alpha   90.00
_cell.angle_beta   90.00
_cell.angle_gamma   90.00
#
_symmetry.space_group_name_H-M   'P 1'
#
loop_
_entity.id
_entity.type
_entity.pdbx_description
1 polymer ?
#
loop_
_entity_poly.entity_id
_entity_poly.type
_entity_poly.pdbx_seq_one_letter_code
_entity_poly.pdbx_strand_id
1 'polypeptide(L)'
;MADTETPEVAQTETESKETVEQDVSPEVAPATENSAPDAENAAPPVVEVPAHVTEAEELFKTLTSATECHSLLRKHLTQAVFDKVKAKKTALGGTLSDCIRSGCENLDSGVGIYASDPEAYKVFADILDPVIKDYHKLPEKKNIHHPSLDFGDVEKHKLEDLDPEGKVVLSTRIRVGRSQEGYGFPPILSLENRKELESKAVEALNGLSDELKGSYHPLTGMDEETQAKLVADHFLFKDDDRFLKAAGGYNDWPTGRGIYFNENKTFLVWVNEEDHLRIISMQKGGDIGAVYKRLVTAVKTLEEKLKFARDDRLGFLTFCPTNLGTTLRASVHIKIPHLAASDKFKPLCDKLNLQARGIHGEHTESEGGVFDISNKRRLGLSEVQAVQEMYNGIREIIKQESELAWRPENVEQMFEHLSKAKNCKSLLKKHLSKDIFDKLKDKKTSHNATLGDCILSGVLNLDSGVGLYAADPESYTEFAPLFDPVIKDYHKLKASDAITHPASDFGDLEKLTLGDLDPEGEMIVSTRIRVGRSHKEFAFPPVLQKEVCVGTSLIRLIISFPVFYLFHNYLSSGS
;
A
#
# COMPACT_ATOMS: atom_id res chain seq x y z
N MET A 1 -56.75 18.09 -1.72
CA MET A 1 -56.14 19.39 -1.40
C MET A 1 -54.70 19.31 -1.88
N ALA A 2 -54.36 19.63 -3.13
CA ALA A 2 -55.06 20.46 -4.14
C ALA A 2 -55.33 21.91 -3.67
N ASP A 3 -54.91 22.95 -4.39
CA ASP A 3 -54.02 22.97 -5.57
C ASP A 3 -53.51 24.40 -5.85
N THR A 4 -52.70 24.57 -6.91
CA THR A 4 -52.39 25.84 -7.61
C THR A 4 -51.85 27.03 -6.81
N GLU A 5 -50.59 27.38 -7.08
CA GLU A 5 -50.27 28.76 -7.50
C GLU A 5 -50.05 28.77 -9.03
N THR A 6 -50.40 29.86 -9.69
CA THR A 6 -50.45 30.01 -11.16
C THR A 6 -50.06 31.45 -11.57
N PRO A 7 -49.65 31.71 -12.83
CA PRO A 7 -48.33 32.32 -13.03
C PRO A 7 -48.34 33.69 -13.77
N GLU A 8 -47.15 34.03 -14.27
CA GLU A 8 -46.77 35.05 -15.27
C GLU A 8 -47.87 35.76 -16.07
N VAL A 9 -47.67 37.07 -16.27
CA VAL A 9 -48.05 37.77 -17.51
C VAL A 9 -46.90 38.67 -17.95
N ALA A 10 -46.52 38.58 -19.22
CA ALA A 10 -45.64 39.52 -19.91
C ALA A 10 -46.27 39.93 -21.25
N GLN A 11 -46.20 41.22 -21.60
CA GLN A 11 -46.50 41.83 -22.92
C GLN A 11 -45.97 43.29 -22.85
N THR A 12 -44.88 43.66 -23.52
CA THR A 12 -44.69 44.02 -24.95
C THR A 12 -45.25 45.38 -25.37
N GLU A 13 -44.32 46.29 -25.66
CA GLU A 13 -44.26 47.22 -26.81
C GLU A 13 -45.45 48.11 -27.21
N THR A 14 -45.16 49.39 -27.45
CA THR A 14 -45.69 50.12 -28.61
C THR A 14 -44.76 51.28 -29.00
N GLU A 15 -44.65 51.57 -30.30
CA GLU A 15 -43.79 52.62 -30.86
C GLU A 15 -44.38 54.04 -30.72
N SER A 16 -43.52 55.06 -30.80
CA SER A 16 -43.74 56.17 -31.74
C SER A 16 -42.42 56.90 -32.04
N LYS A 17 -42.34 57.54 -33.21
CA LYS A 17 -41.15 58.22 -33.76
C LYS A 17 -41.43 59.72 -33.85
N GLU A 18 -40.40 60.54 -33.71
CA GLU A 18 -40.24 61.71 -34.59
C GLU A 18 -38.77 62.17 -34.67
N THR A 19 -38.40 62.81 -35.78
CA THR A 19 -37.00 63.10 -36.17
C THR A 19 -36.88 64.45 -36.86
N VAL A 20 -35.90 65.26 -36.43
CA VAL A 20 -35.40 66.49 -37.07
C VAL A 20 -33.90 66.53 -36.68
N GLU A 21 -32.89 66.18 -37.50
CA GLU A 21 -32.43 66.81 -38.77
C GLU A 21 -32.01 68.28 -38.51
N GLN A 22 -30.76 68.75 -38.61
CA GLN A 22 -29.82 68.94 -39.74
C GLN A 22 -28.54 69.58 -39.11
N ASP A 23 -27.31 69.61 -39.65
CA ASP A 23 -26.56 68.93 -40.75
C ASP A 23 -25.04 69.13 -40.35
N VAL A 24 -23.92 69.21 -41.09
CA VAL A 24 -23.49 69.36 -42.50
C VAL A 24 -22.14 68.63 -42.68
N SER A 25 -21.73 68.33 -43.93
CA SER A 25 -20.40 67.82 -44.32
C SER A 25 -20.10 68.19 -45.78
N PRO A 26 -18.87 68.00 -46.31
CA PRO A 26 -17.53 68.22 -45.75
C PRO A 26 -16.72 69.22 -46.63
N GLU A 27 -15.42 69.43 -46.37
CA GLU A 27 -14.51 70.13 -47.30
C GLU A 27 -13.59 69.16 -48.06
N VAL A 28 -13.20 69.48 -49.29
CA VAL A 28 -12.60 68.55 -50.26
C VAL A 28 -11.10 68.80 -50.44
N ALA A 29 -10.30 67.73 -50.37
CA ALA A 29 -8.89 67.75 -50.76
C ALA A 29 -8.68 67.18 -52.19
N PRO A 30 -7.85 67.81 -53.04
CA PRO A 30 -7.51 67.30 -54.36
C PRO A 30 -6.40 66.22 -54.29
N ALA A 31 -6.30 65.39 -55.33
CA ALA A 31 -5.28 64.34 -55.45
C ALA A 31 -4.39 64.54 -56.68
N THR A 32 -3.08 64.30 -56.54
CA THR A 32 -2.18 63.91 -57.64
C THR A 32 -0.96 63.12 -57.15
N GLU A 33 -0.64 62.08 -57.92
CA GLU A 33 0.70 61.53 -58.24
C GLU A 33 1.59 60.90 -57.14
N ASN A 34 1.55 59.56 -57.12
CA ASN A 34 2.67 58.61 -57.00
C ASN A 34 4.09 59.14 -56.73
N SER A 35 4.66 58.69 -55.61
CA SER A 35 5.91 57.93 -55.64
C SER A 35 5.98 56.99 -54.42
N ALA A 36 6.54 55.79 -54.60
CA ALA A 36 6.66 54.79 -53.55
C ALA A 36 8.14 54.60 -53.15
N PRO A 37 8.48 54.60 -51.86
CA PRO A 37 9.74 54.07 -51.35
C PRO A 37 9.60 52.63 -50.86
N ASP A 38 10.65 51.85 -51.08
CA ASP A 38 10.72 50.40 -50.92
C ASP A 38 10.33 49.87 -49.52
N ALA A 39 9.59 48.76 -49.50
CA ALA A 39 9.22 48.03 -48.29
C ALA A 39 10.01 46.71 -48.17
N GLU A 40 11.26 46.79 -47.73
CA GLU A 40 12.07 45.61 -47.36
C GLU A 40 12.75 45.78 -45.98
N ASN A 41 12.97 44.65 -45.30
CA ASN A 41 13.68 44.53 -44.01
C ASN A 41 13.12 45.33 -42.81
N ALA A 42 11.83 45.15 -42.52
CA ALA A 42 11.44 44.96 -41.13
C ALA A 42 11.65 43.47 -40.76
N ALA A 43 12.66 43.17 -39.94
CA ALA A 43 12.82 41.81 -39.41
C ALA A 43 11.58 41.45 -38.55
N PRO A 44 11.09 40.20 -38.58
CA PRO A 44 9.99 39.80 -37.72
C PRO A 44 10.37 40.02 -36.25
N PRO A 45 9.44 40.47 -35.38
CA PRO A 45 9.75 40.67 -33.97
C PRO A 45 10.22 39.35 -33.38
N VAL A 46 11.39 39.38 -32.73
CA VAL A 46 11.92 38.22 -32.01
C VAL A 46 10.96 37.91 -30.88
N VAL A 47 10.18 36.83 -31.03
CA VAL A 47 9.28 36.35 -29.98
C VAL A 47 10.15 35.77 -28.88
N GLU A 48 10.44 36.60 -27.88
CA GLU A 48 11.26 36.24 -26.73
C GLU A 48 10.58 35.10 -25.95
N VAL A 49 11.16 33.90 -26.04
CA VAL A 49 10.60 32.70 -25.42
C VAL A 49 10.64 32.88 -23.90
N PRO A 50 9.50 32.87 -23.19
CA PRO A 50 9.49 33.12 -21.75
C PRO A 50 10.32 32.07 -21.01
N ALA A 51 11.23 32.48 -20.11
CA ALA A 51 12.24 31.59 -19.52
C ALA A 51 11.71 30.27 -18.92
N HIS A 52 10.50 30.25 -18.35
CA HIS A 52 9.86 29.04 -17.84
C HIS A 52 9.53 27.99 -18.92
N VAL A 53 9.32 28.41 -20.17
CA VAL A 53 9.16 27.51 -21.33
C VAL A 53 10.49 26.88 -21.68
N THR A 54 11.58 27.65 -21.66
CA THR A 54 12.95 27.14 -21.87
C THR A 54 13.35 26.14 -20.79
N GLU A 55 13.10 26.46 -19.51
CA GLU A 55 13.31 25.52 -18.39
C GLU A 55 12.48 24.24 -18.58
N ALA A 56 11.19 24.38 -18.94
CA ALA A 56 10.33 23.22 -19.20
C ALA A 56 10.83 22.37 -20.39
N GLU A 57 11.40 22.97 -21.43
CA GLU A 57 12.00 22.26 -22.58
C GLU A 57 13.29 21.52 -22.20
N GLU A 58 14.13 22.09 -21.34
CA GLU A 58 15.32 21.42 -20.80
C GLU A 58 14.95 20.26 -19.86
N LEU A 59 14.01 20.46 -18.95
CA LEU A 59 13.49 19.41 -18.05
C LEU A 59 12.82 18.28 -18.84
N PHE A 60 12.03 18.61 -19.87
CA PHE A 60 11.39 17.63 -20.74
C PHE A 60 12.41 16.86 -21.59
N LYS A 61 13.46 17.51 -22.10
CA LYS A 61 14.57 16.86 -22.81
C LYS A 61 15.33 15.88 -21.90
N THR A 62 15.57 16.24 -20.64
CA THR A 62 16.19 15.36 -19.63
C THR A 62 15.31 14.13 -19.37
N LEU A 63 14.01 14.35 -19.10
CA LEU A 63 13.03 13.29 -18.89
C LEU A 63 12.89 12.34 -20.11
N THR A 64 12.92 12.89 -21.34
CA THR A 64 12.70 12.11 -22.56
C THR A 64 13.92 11.39 -23.10
N SER A 65 15.13 11.82 -22.75
CA SER A 65 16.38 11.12 -23.07
C SER A 65 16.74 10.00 -22.08
N ALA A 66 16.15 9.99 -20.89
CA ALA A 66 16.33 8.91 -19.92
C ALA A 66 15.69 7.58 -20.36
N THR A 67 16.47 6.50 -20.31
CA THR A 67 16.02 5.12 -20.58
C THR A 67 15.42 4.46 -19.33
N GLU A 68 16.08 4.61 -18.17
CA GLU A 68 15.70 3.96 -16.91
C GLU A 68 14.58 4.70 -16.13
N CYS A 69 14.02 5.77 -16.71
CA CYS A 69 12.94 6.50 -16.06
C CYS A 69 11.60 5.76 -16.28
N HIS A 70 10.96 5.36 -15.18
CA HIS A 70 9.68 4.62 -15.19
C HIS A 70 8.55 5.37 -14.46
N SER A 71 8.75 6.68 -14.23
CA SER A 71 7.81 7.54 -13.52
C SER A 71 6.45 7.68 -14.24
N LEU A 72 5.38 7.92 -13.48
CA LEU A 72 4.08 8.27 -14.09
C LEU A 72 4.17 9.57 -14.91
N LEU A 73 4.99 10.54 -14.50
CA LEU A 73 5.35 11.71 -15.30
C LEU A 73 5.90 11.30 -16.68
N ARG A 74 6.93 10.44 -16.73
CA ARG A 74 7.55 9.94 -17.99
C ARG A 74 6.56 9.19 -18.87
N LYS A 75 5.62 8.45 -18.26
CA LYS A 75 4.58 7.70 -18.97
C LYS A 75 3.54 8.60 -19.65
N HIS A 76 3.14 9.69 -19.00
CA HIS A 76 2.00 10.51 -19.43
C HIS A 76 2.39 11.84 -20.10
N LEU A 77 3.58 12.39 -19.82
CA LEU A 77 4.08 13.60 -20.47
C LEU A 77 4.67 13.27 -21.86
N THR A 78 3.77 13.04 -22.81
CA THR A 78 4.11 12.92 -24.24
C THR A 78 4.43 14.29 -24.85
N GLN A 79 5.09 14.33 -26.01
CA GLN A 79 5.35 15.56 -26.78
C GLN A 79 4.06 16.40 -26.98
N ALA A 80 2.96 15.75 -27.37
CA ALA A 80 1.68 16.43 -27.61
C ALA A 80 1.03 17.00 -26.33
N VAL A 81 1.23 16.35 -25.18
CA VAL A 81 0.80 16.90 -23.87
C VAL A 81 1.71 18.06 -23.47
N PHE A 82 3.02 17.90 -23.65
CA PHE A 82 4.03 18.91 -23.33
C PHE A 82 3.80 20.20 -24.11
N ASP A 83 3.72 20.16 -25.45
CA ASP A 83 3.49 21.34 -26.28
C ASP A 83 2.15 22.03 -25.99
N LYS A 84 1.13 21.28 -25.54
CA LYS A 84 -0.17 21.82 -25.12
C LYS A 84 -0.09 22.60 -23.80
N VAL A 85 0.89 22.34 -22.93
CA VAL A 85 0.91 22.91 -21.57
C VAL A 85 2.18 23.66 -21.16
N LYS A 86 3.29 23.56 -21.90
CA LYS A 86 4.59 24.15 -21.54
C LYS A 86 4.59 25.67 -21.32
N ALA A 87 3.69 26.39 -22.00
CA ALA A 87 3.52 27.84 -21.89
C ALA A 87 2.29 28.26 -21.04
N LYS A 88 1.63 27.32 -20.35
CA LYS A 88 0.54 27.66 -19.42
C LYS A 88 1.10 28.14 -18.08
N LYS A 89 0.35 29.03 -17.43
CA LYS A 89 0.54 29.44 -16.03
C LYS A 89 -0.77 29.42 -15.26
N THR A 90 -0.69 29.27 -13.95
CA THR A 90 -1.80 29.50 -13.01
C THR A 90 -1.91 30.98 -12.65
N ALA A 91 -3.02 31.35 -11.99
CA ALA A 91 -3.25 32.69 -11.47
C ALA A 91 -2.23 33.12 -10.40
N LEU A 92 -1.58 32.16 -9.72
CA LEU A 92 -0.48 32.41 -8.78
C LEU A 92 0.91 32.38 -9.46
N GLY A 93 0.97 32.23 -10.79
CA GLY A 93 2.19 32.30 -11.60
C GLY A 93 2.93 30.98 -11.78
N GLY A 94 2.46 29.90 -11.14
CA GLY A 94 3.02 28.56 -11.19
C GLY A 94 2.98 27.94 -12.59
N THR A 95 4.04 27.19 -12.91
CA THR A 95 4.35 26.77 -14.28
C THR A 95 4.42 25.25 -14.43
N LEU A 96 4.64 24.76 -15.66
CA LEU A 96 4.91 23.34 -15.88
C LEU A 96 6.24 22.91 -15.26
N SER A 97 7.30 23.71 -15.36
CA SER A 97 8.62 23.34 -14.83
C SER A 97 8.54 23.09 -13.33
N ASP A 98 7.87 23.98 -12.58
CA ASP A 98 7.61 23.82 -11.14
C ASP A 98 6.89 22.50 -10.78
N CYS A 99 6.01 22.01 -11.65
CA CYS A 99 5.32 20.74 -11.45
C CYS A 99 6.24 19.52 -11.68
N ILE A 100 7.12 19.58 -12.70
CA ILE A 100 7.87 18.41 -13.21
C ILE A 100 9.34 18.33 -12.74
N ARG A 101 9.93 19.43 -12.27
CA ARG A 101 11.36 19.58 -11.90
C ARG A 101 11.88 18.39 -11.10
N SER A 102 11.14 18.01 -10.05
CA SER A 102 11.46 16.88 -9.18
C SER A 102 11.67 15.55 -9.91
N GLY A 103 10.78 15.15 -10.83
CA GLY A 103 10.89 13.89 -11.57
C GLY A 103 11.83 13.94 -12.77
N CYS A 104 12.18 15.14 -13.24
CA CYS A 104 13.20 15.36 -14.27
C CYS A 104 14.62 15.29 -13.67
N GLU A 105 14.82 15.81 -12.45
CA GLU A 105 16.09 15.69 -11.70
C GLU A 105 16.25 14.31 -11.05
N ASN A 106 15.15 13.71 -10.57
CA ASN A 106 15.14 12.42 -9.87
C ASN A 106 14.37 11.38 -10.70
N LEU A 107 15.02 10.91 -11.76
CA LEU A 107 14.45 10.02 -12.79
C LEU A 107 13.95 8.66 -12.25
N ASP A 108 14.38 8.27 -11.06
CA ASP A 108 13.96 7.04 -10.35
C ASP A 108 12.63 7.21 -9.56
N SER A 109 12.06 8.40 -9.52
CA SER A 109 10.77 8.68 -8.87
C SER A 109 9.64 7.85 -9.47
N GLY A 110 8.85 7.16 -8.64
CA GLY A 110 7.68 6.40 -9.12
C GLY A 110 6.55 7.26 -9.70
N VAL A 111 6.48 8.55 -9.34
CA VAL A 111 5.41 9.48 -9.77
C VAL A 111 5.98 10.66 -10.56
N GLY A 112 6.97 11.35 -10.01
CA GLY A 112 7.75 12.39 -10.68
C GLY A 112 7.11 13.78 -10.81
N ILE A 113 5.83 13.97 -10.47
CA ILE A 113 5.13 15.25 -10.64
C ILE A 113 4.44 15.69 -9.34
N TYR A 114 4.52 16.99 -9.06
CA TYR A 114 3.83 17.71 -7.99
C TYR A 114 2.92 18.79 -8.59
N ALA A 115 2.04 19.39 -7.80
CA ALA A 115 1.31 20.59 -8.20
C ALA A 115 2.07 21.85 -7.77
N SER A 116 2.09 22.91 -8.57
CA SER A 116 2.66 24.20 -8.16
C SER A 116 1.74 25.01 -7.23
N ASP A 117 0.42 24.82 -7.35
CA ASP A 117 -0.62 25.41 -6.49
C ASP A 117 -1.97 24.67 -6.67
N PRO A 118 -3.04 25.01 -5.91
CA PRO A 118 -4.36 24.38 -6.08
C PRO A 118 -4.99 24.50 -7.47
N GLU A 119 -4.65 25.52 -8.28
CA GLU A 119 -5.16 25.69 -9.64
C GLU A 119 -4.37 24.87 -10.68
N ALA A 120 -3.12 24.48 -10.38
CA ALA A 120 -2.30 23.63 -11.23
C ALA A 120 -3.04 22.34 -11.66
N TYR A 121 -3.86 21.77 -10.77
CA TYR A 121 -4.74 20.62 -11.04
C TYR A 121 -5.81 20.85 -12.13
N LYS A 122 -6.09 22.10 -12.49
CA LYS A 122 -7.01 22.50 -13.57
C LYS A 122 -6.24 22.96 -14.81
N VAL A 123 -5.22 23.80 -14.62
CA VAL A 123 -4.38 24.35 -15.70
C VAL A 123 -3.58 23.24 -16.39
N PHE A 124 -2.95 22.36 -15.62
CA PHE A 124 -2.14 21.22 -16.10
C PHE A 124 -2.89 19.88 -16.03
N ALA A 125 -4.23 19.90 -16.04
CA ALA A 125 -5.06 18.69 -16.03
C ALA A 125 -4.69 17.70 -17.16
N ASP A 126 -4.22 18.19 -18.31
CA ASP A 126 -3.75 17.37 -19.44
C ASP A 126 -2.62 16.37 -19.07
N ILE A 127 -1.84 16.65 -18.02
CA ILE A 127 -0.81 15.75 -17.46
C ILE A 127 -1.21 15.22 -16.07
N LEU A 128 -1.83 16.03 -15.22
CA LEU A 128 -2.18 15.62 -13.85
C LEU A 128 -3.35 14.62 -13.81
N ASP A 129 -4.41 14.76 -14.62
CA ASP A 129 -5.53 13.78 -14.61
C ASP A 129 -5.07 12.36 -15.00
N PRO A 130 -4.28 12.14 -16.07
CA PRO A 130 -3.72 10.83 -16.39
C PRO A 130 -2.87 10.23 -15.26
N VAL A 131 -1.99 11.03 -14.63
CA VAL A 131 -1.15 10.58 -13.51
C VAL A 131 -2.00 10.22 -12.28
N ILE A 132 -3.00 11.04 -11.93
CA ILE A 132 -3.92 10.79 -10.81
C ILE A 132 -4.74 9.51 -11.07
N LYS A 133 -5.29 9.35 -12.28
CA LYS A 133 -6.04 8.14 -12.67
C LYS A 133 -5.18 6.89 -12.57
N ASP A 134 -3.94 6.94 -13.05
CA ASP A 134 -3.03 5.80 -12.99
C ASP A 134 -2.63 5.50 -11.53
N TYR A 135 -2.18 6.49 -10.75
CA TYR A 135 -1.75 6.28 -9.37
C TYR A 135 -2.87 5.69 -8.50
N HIS A 136 -4.04 6.34 -8.49
CA HIS A 136 -5.21 5.91 -7.70
C HIS A 136 -6.00 4.76 -8.36
N LYS A 137 -5.48 4.18 -9.45
CA LYS A 137 -6.07 3.05 -10.21
C LYS A 137 -7.54 3.25 -10.58
N LEU A 138 -7.88 4.47 -10.98
CA LEU A 138 -9.22 4.84 -11.44
C LEU A 138 -9.46 4.35 -12.88
N PRO A 139 -10.68 3.93 -13.24
CA PRO A 139 -11.00 3.55 -14.62
C PRO A 139 -10.78 4.72 -15.58
N GLU A 140 -9.88 4.55 -16.55
CA GLU A 140 -9.46 5.56 -17.53
C GLU A 140 -10.63 6.38 -18.13
N LYS A 141 -11.68 5.68 -18.57
CA LYS A 141 -12.87 6.25 -19.23
C LYS A 141 -13.87 6.92 -18.27
N LYS A 142 -13.63 6.92 -16.97
CA LYS A 142 -14.46 7.65 -15.99
C LYS A 142 -13.84 9.00 -15.66
N ASN A 143 -14.69 9.96 -15.32
CA ASN A 143 -14.25 11.21 -14.70
C ASN A 143 -13.75 10.94 -13.28
N ILE A 144 -12.77 11.72 -12.83
CA ILE A 144 -12.31 11.70 -11.45
C ILE A 144 -13.42 12.30 -10.58
N HIS A 145 -13.73 11.65 -9.46
CA HIS A 145 -14.75 12.08 -8.51
C HIS A 145 -14.35 11.70 -7.09
N HIS A 146 -14.65 12.58 -6.15
CA HIS A 146 -14.49 12.38 -4.72
C HIS A 146 -15.79 12.77 -4.01
N PRO A 147 -16.25 12.03 -2.99
CA PRO A 147 -17.43 12.41 -2.22
C PRO A 147 -17.22 13.73 -1.44
N SER A 148 -18.30 14.21 -0.84
CA SER A 148 -18.21 15.22 0.23
C SER A 148 -17.41 14.69 1.42
N LEU A 149 -16.81 15.60 2.18
CA LEU A 149 -16.18 15.32 3.48
C LEU A 149 -17.17 14.55 4.38
N ASP A 150 -16.76 13.38 4.88
CA ASP A 150 -17.58 12.59 5.80
C ASP A 150 -16.70 11.80 6.78
N PHE A 151 -16.65 12.32 8.01
CA PHE A 151 -15.99 11.68 9.14
C PHE A 151 -16.87 10.65 9.87
N GLY A 152 -18.16 10.52 9.51
CA GLY A 152 -19.15 9.71 10.21
C GLY A 152 -19.59 10.29 11.56
N ASP A 153 -20.51 9.58 12.21
CA ASP A 153 -20.96 9.85 13.58
C ASP A 153 -19.97 9.22 14.56
N VAL A 154 -18.89 9.94 14.85
CA VAL A 154 -17.74 9.47 15.67
C VAL A 154 -18.14 8.96 17.06
N GLU A 155 -19.27 9.41 17.63
CA GLU A 155 -19.77 8.93 18.93
C GLU A 155 -20.55 7.60 18.83
N LYS A 156 -21.07 7.26 17.63
CA LYS A 156 -21.75 5.99 17.36
C LYS A 156 -20.89 4.99 16.58
N HIS A 157 -19.81 5.45 15.94
CA HIS A 157 -19.01 4.66 15.02
C HIS A 157 -18.05 3.71 15.77
N LYS A 158 -18.47 2.45 15.92
CA LYS A 158 -17.74 1.42 16.69
C LYS A 158 -16.50 0.88 15.99
N LEU A 159 -15.47 1.71 15.95
CA LEU A 159 -14.09 1.25 15.83
C LEU A 159 -13.62 0.79 17.22
N GLU A 160 -13.76 -0.51 17.47
CA GLU A 160 -13.29 -1.16 18.70
C GLU A 160 -11.74 -1.26 18.66
N ASP A 161 -11.08 -1.55 19.79
CA ASP A 161 -9.63 -1.81 19.76
C ASP A 161 -9.34 -3.05 18.89
N LEU A 162 -8.44 -2.89 17.92
CA LEU A 162 -8.00 -3.95 17.00
C LEU A 162 -7.34 -5.13 17.72
N ASP A 163 -6.71 -4.89 18.87
CA ASP A 163 -5.95 -5.86 19.66
C ASP A 163 -6.03 -5.50 21.17
N PRO A 164 -7.17 -5.74 21.83
CA PRO A 164 -7.39 -5.38 23.23
C PRO A 164 -6.46 -6.09 24.22
N GLU A 165 -5.76 -7.13 23.77
CA GLU A 165 -4.80 -7.91 24.56
C GLU A 165 -3.34 -7.48 24.31
N GLY A 166 -3.09 -6.56 23.37
CA GLY A 166 -1.77 -5.99 23.06
C GLY A 166 -0.75 -7.01 22.53
N LYS A 167 -1.20 -8.05 21.83
CA LYS A 167 -0.37 -9.19 21.39
C LYS A 167 0.43 -8.94 20.12
N VAL A 168 -0.08 -8.12 19.20
CA VAL A 168 0.44 -7.93 17.83
C VAL A 168 0.48 -6.46 17.38
N VAL A 169 -0.44 -5.59 17.81
CA VAL A 169 -0.45 -4.16 17.43
C VAL A 169 0.38 -3.33 18.40
N LEU A 170 1.49 -2.78 17.90
CA LEU A 170 2.44 -1.99 18.69
C LEU A 170 1.99 -0.52 18.84
N SER A 171 1.42 0.04 17.78
CA SER A 171 0.92 1.41 17.75
C SER A 171 0.01 1.68 16.56
N THR A 172 -0.95 2.58 16.75
CA THR A 172 -1.89 3.04 15.73
C THR A 172 -1.67 4.53 15.46
N ARG A 173 -1.71 4.93 14.19
CA ARG A 173 -1.45 6.32 13.73
C ARG A 173 -2.36 6.67 12.56
N ILE A 174 -2.95 7.86 12.58
CA ILE A 174 -3.69 8.41 11.44
C ILE A 174 -3.17 9.81 11.13
N ARG A 175 -2.86 10.09 9.85
CA ARG A 175 -2.56 11.44 9.36
C ARG A 175 -3.52 11.89 8.27
N VAL A 176 -3.74 13.20 8.19
CA VAL A 176 -4.34 13.91 7.05
C VAL A 176 -3.46 15.10 6.66
N GLY A 177 -3.49 15.46 5.39
CA GLY A 177 -2.95 16.72 4.86
C GLY A 177 -4.06 17.76 4.71
N ARG A 178 -3.70 19.04 4.87
CA ARG A 178 -4.56 20.19 4.59
C ARG A 178 -3.73 21.33 4.01
N SER A 179 -4.30 21.99 3.01
CA SER A 179 -3.67 23.12 2.30
C SER A 179 -4.57 24.33 2.38
N GLN A 180 -4.09 25.44 2.91
CA GLN A 180 -4.87 26.69 3.01
C GLN A 180 -5.26 27.25 1.62
N GLU A 181 -6.51 27.67 1.48
CA GLU A 181 -7.05 28.38 0.32
C GLU A 181 -6.37 29.74 0.12
N GLY A 182 -6.09 30.12 -1.14
CA GLY A 182 -5.45 31.39 -1.51
C GLY A 182 -3.92 31.36 -1.55
N TYR A 183 -3.29 30.21 -1.28
CA TYR A 183 -1.83 30.06 -1.26
C TYR A 183 -1.35 29.03 -2.29
N GLY A 184 -0.18 29.30 -2.89
CA GLY A 184 0.54 28.34 -3.71
C GLY A 184 1.31 27.31 -2.88
N PHE A 185 1.69 26.20 -3.49
CA PHE A 185 2.48 25.15 -2.85
C PHE A 185 3.99 25.51 -2.81
N PRO A 186 4.86 24.74 -2.13
CA PRO A 186 6.25 25.14 -1.87
C PRO A 186 7.11 25.72 -3.01
N PRO A 187 7.03 25.31 -4.29
CA PRO A 187 7.86 25.90 -5.35
C PRO A 187 7.56 27.37 -5.63
N ILE A 188 6.33 27.85 -5.41
CA ILE A 188 5.93 29.25 -5.67
C ILE A 188 5.49 30.01 -4.40
N LEU A 189 5.43 29.32 -3.25
CA LEU A 189 5.11 29.94 -1.97
C LEU A 189 6.24 30.90 -1.55
N SER A 190 5.98 32.20 -1.56
CA SER A 190 6.94 33.23 -1.14
C SER A 190 7.28 33.11 0.36
N LEU A 191 8.46 33.60 0.75
CA LEU A 191 8.90 33.65 2.15
C LEU A 191 7.91 34.39 3.06
N GLU A 192 7.29 35.46 2.55
CA GLU A 192 6.29 36.25 3.27
C GLU A 192 5.00 35.45 3.48
N ASN A 193 4.48 34.83 2.41
CA ASN A 193 3.30 33.97 2.47
C ASN A 193 3.53 32.73 3.35
N ARG A 194 4.74 32.16 3.37
CA ARG A 194 5.09 31.02 4.23
C ARG A 194 5.07 31.40 5.72
N LYS A 195 5.56 32.59 6.07
CA LYS A 195 5.47 33.16 7.43
C LYS A 195 4.03 33.52 7.81
N GLU A 196 3.22 34.00 6.86
CA GLU A 196 1.81 34.28 7.10
C GLU A 196 1.01 32.99 7.36
N LEU A 197 1.27 31.93 6.58
CA LEU A 197 0.73 30.59 6.81
C LEU A 197 1.15 30.02 8.16
N GLU A 198 2.43 30.14 8.54
CA GLU A 198 2.93 29.77 9.87
C GLU A 198 2.15 30.52 10.97
N SER A 199 2.02 31.84 10.87
CA SER A 199 1.28 32.64 11.85
C SER A 199 -0.20 32.24 11.96
N LYS A 200 -0.88 31.99 10.84
CA LYS A 200 -2.29 31.55 10.82
C LYS A 200 -2.46 30.14 11.38
N ALA A 201 -1.54 29.23 11.06
CA ALA A 201 -1.48 27.90 11.65
C ALA A 201 -1.31 27.97 13.17
N VAL A 202 -0.36 28.77 13.66
CA VAL A 202 -0.09 28.94 15.10
C VAL A 202 -1.29 29.57 15.82
N GLU A 203 -1.96 30.55 15.24
CA GLU A 203 -3.18 31.13 15.83
C GLU A 203 -4.35 30.13 15.92
N ALA A 204 -4.44 29.20 14.96
CA ALA A 204 -5.43 28.12 14.99
C ALA A 204 -5.06 27.03 16.00
N LEU A 205 -3.80 26.60 16.04
CA LEU A 205 -3.27 25.58 16.95
C LEU A 205 -3.29 26.02 18.42
N ASN A 206 -3.09 27.32 18.68
CA ASN A 206 -3.25 27.91 20.01
C ASN A 206 -4.73 28.00 20.47
N GLY A 207 -5.69 27.71 19.59
CA GLY A 207 -7.11 27.57 19.93
C GLY A 207 -7.50 26.17 20.42
N LEU A 208 -6.60 25.17 20.34
CA LEU A 208 -6.89 23.80 20.75
C LEU A 208 -6.93 23.65 22.28
N SER A 209 -7.97 22.99 22.79
CA SER A 209 -8.25 22.79 24.21
C SER A 209 -8.16 21.31 24.63
N ASP A 210 -8.36 21.05 25.93
CA ASP A 210 -8.53 19.72 26.51
C ASP A 210 -7.40 18.75 26.12
N GLU A 211 -7.69 17.54 25.63
CA GLU A 211 -6.66 16.56 25.23
C GLU A 211 -5.78 17.07 24.06
N LEU A 212 -6.24 18.05 23.28
CA LEU A 212 -5.51 18.61 22.14
C LEU A 212 -4.59 19.76 22.52
N LYS A 213 -4.72 20.32 23.72
CA LYS A 213 -3.91 21.43 24.23
C LYS A 213 -2.41 21.06 24.22
N GLY A 214 -1.61 21.98 23.73
CA GLY A 214 -0.21 21.74 23.40
C GLY A 214 0.61 23.02 23.22
N SER A 215 1.75 22.87 22.54
CA SER A 215 2.68 23.96 22.27
C SER A 215 3.24 23.87 20.85
N TYR A 216 3.46 25.04 20.23
CA TYR A 216 4.14 25.16 18.94
C TYR A 216 5.63 25.45 19.12
N HIS A 217 6.45 24.79 18.32
CA HIS A 217 7.90 24.89 18.30
C HIS A 217 8.36 25.18 16.86
N PRO A 218 8.76 26.43 16.53
CA PRO A 218 9.32 26.74 15.23
C PRO A 218 10.68 26.03 15.05
N LEU A 219 10.99 25.58 13.83
CA LEU A 219 12.32 25.08 13.48
C LEU A 219 13.35 26.22 13.46
N THR A 220 12.91 27.45 13.15
CA THR A 220 13.76 28.63 13.19
C THR A 220 14.13 28.98 14.63
N GLY A 221 15.38 28.74 15.01
CA GLY A 221 15.88 28.97 16.37
C GLY A 221 15.71 27.77 17.33
N MET A 222 15.29 26.61 16.83
CA MET A 222 15.38 25.35 17.57
C MET A 222 16.85 24.94 17.73
N ASP A 223 17.24 24.48 18.93
CA ASP A 223 18.58 23.97 19.19
C ASP A 223 18.77 22.52 18.72
N GLU A 224 20.03 22.13 18.45
CA GLU A 224 20.36 20.81 17.91
C GLU A 224 19.99 19.64 18.85
N GLU A 225 19.99 19.84 20.17
CA GLU A 225 19.63 18.78 21.13
C GLU A 225 18.11 18.53 21.10
N THR A 226 17.30 19.59 21.14
CA THR A 226 15.85 19.54 20.96
C THR A 226 15.50 18.96 19.58
N GLN A 227 16.20 19.39 18.52
CA GLN A 227 15.97 18.90 17.16
C GLN A 227 16.26 17.39 17.07
N ALA A 228 17.43 16.94 17.53
CA ALA A 228 17.83 15.53 17.54
C ALA A 228 16.88 14.67 18.38
N LYS A 229 16.41 15.19 19.53
CA LYS A 229 15.45 14.51 20.41
C LYS A 229 14.08 14.35 19.77
N LEU A 230 13.55 15.40 19.12
CA LEU A 230 12.27 15.30 18.42
C LEU A 230 12.37 14.43 17.15
N VAL A 231 13.54 14.35 16.51
CA VAL A 231 13.81 13.34 15.46
C VAL A 231 13.81 11.92 16.04
N ALA A 232 14.45 11.69 17.19
CA ALA A 232 14.52 10.38 17.85
C ALA A 232 13.16 9.90 18.40
N ASP A 233 12.30 10.82 18.85
CA ASP A 233 10.89 10.55 19.20
C ASP A 233 10.02 10.20 17.96
N HIS A 234 10.58 10.28 16.73
CA HIS A 234 9.88 10.22 15.44
C HIS A 234 8.85 11.34 15.23
N PHE A 235 9.05 12.50 15.87
CA PHE A 235 8.12 13.62 15.81
C PHE A 235 8.51 14.65 14.77
N LEU A 236 9.79 14.96 14.60
CA LEU A 236 10.25 16.04 13.72
C LEU A 236 10.62 15.53 12.32
N PHE A 237 10.27 16.33 11.33
CA PHE A 237 10.65 16.17 9.92
C PHE A 237 12.03 16.81 9.64
N LYS A 238 12.54 16.59 8.42
CA LYS A 238 13.89 16.99 8.00
C LYS A 238 13.91 17.49 6.55
N ASP A 239 15.05 18.03 6.14
CA ASP A 239 15.39 18.47 4.79
C ASP A 239 16.16 17.42 3.96
N ASP A 240 16.04 16.12 4.28
CA ASP A 240 16.81 15.01 3.67
C ASP A 240 16.14 14.31 2.47
N ASP A 241 14.89 14.63 2.09
CA ASP A 241 14.24 14.11 0.88
C ASP A 241 14.61 14.92 -0.38
N ARG A 242 15.44 14.33 -1.26
CA ARG A 242 15.84 14.95 -2.54
C ARG A 242 14.68 15.17 -3.53
N PHE A 243 13.63 14.35 -3.50
CA PHE A 243 12.46 14.54 -4.35
C PHE A 243 11.69 15.79 -3.91
N LEU A 244 11.47 15.94 -2.60
CA LEU A 244 10.83 17.11 -2.00
C LEU A 244 11.69 18.37 -2.18
N LYS A 245 13.02 18.26 -2.07
CA LYS A 245 13.98 19.34 -2.34
C LYS A 245 13.89 19.86 -3.78
N ALA A 246 13.95 18.98 -4.77
CA ALA A 246 13.84 19.32 -6.19
C ALA A 246 12.44 19.83 -6.59
N ALA A 247 11.42 19.55 -5.77
CA ALA A 247 10.09 20.12 -5.91
C ALA A 247 9.96 21.52 -5.26
N GLY A 248 11.01 22.07 -4.63
CA GLY A 248 10.97 23.35 -3.91
C GLY A 248 10.44 23.25 -2.46
N GLY A 249 10.22 22.04 -1.94
CA GLY A 249 9.71 21.79 -0.58
C GLY A 249 10.52 22.46 0.52
N TYR A 250 11.84 22.59 0.32
CA TYR A 250 12.77 23.19 1.29
C TYR A 250 13.20 24.63 0.95
N ASN A 251 12.46 25.32 0.08
CA ASN A 251 12.68 26.75 -0.19
C ASN A 251 12.62 27.56 1.11
N ASP A 252 13.59 28.45 1.33
CA ASP A 252 13.78 29.27 2.54
C ASP A 252 13.90 28.50 3.88
N TRP A 253 14.28 27.22 3.86
CA TRP A 253 14.46 26.40 5.08
C TRP A 253 15.45 27.05 6.09
N PRO A 254 15.19 27.02 7.41
CA PRO A 254 14.04 26.42 8.11
C PRO A 254 12.87 27.41 8.35
N THR A 255 12.80 28.52 7.60
CA THR A 255 11.87 29.63 7.88
C THR A 255 10.43 29.28 7.56
N GLY A 256 9.49 29.74 8.40
CA GLY A 256 8.05 29.55 8.19
C GLY A 256 7.59 28.13 8.45
N ARG A 257 8.26 27.39 9.33
CA ARG A 257 8.11 25.95 9.54
C ARG A 257 8.31 25.56 11.01
N GLY A 258 7.58 24.55 11.44
CA GLY A 258 7.71 24.01 12.79
C GLY A 258 6.70 22.91 13.11
N ILE A 259 6.66 22.54 14.38
CA ILE A 259 5.85 21.44 14.89
C ILE A 259 4.98 21.88 16.09
N TYR A 260 3.73 21.44 16.09
CA TYR A 260 2.88 21.42 17.27
C TYR A 260 2.80 20.00 17.83
N PHE A 261 2.75 19.85 19.15
CA PHE A 261 2.28 18.63 19.80
C PHE A 261 1.53 18.92 21.09
N ASN A 262 0.53 18.09 21.40
CA ASN A 262 -0.23 18.15 22.65
C ASN A 262 0.61 17.69 23.86
N GLU A 263 0.15 18.01 25.07
CA GLU A 263 0.83 17.67 26.33
C GLU A 263 1.08 16.16 26.49
N ASN A 264 0.16 15.33 25.99
CA ASN A 264 0.26 13.86 26.02
C ASN A 264 1.11 13.27 24.89
N LYS A 265 1.59 14.08 23.94
CA LYS A 265 2.31 13.65 22.72
C LYS A 265 1.54 12.62 21.84
N THR A 266 0.20 12.62 21.91
CA THR A 266 -0.73 11.77 21.14
C THR A 266 -1.36 12.46 19.92
N PHE A 267 -1.13 13.77 19.76
CA PHE A 267 -1.55 14.59 18.64
C PHE A 267 -0.42 15.55 18.25
N LEU A 268 -0.14 15.65 16.94
CA LEU A 268 0.93 16.46 16.38
C LEU A 268 0.50 17.14 15.08
N VAL A 269 1.07 18.29 14.76
CA VAL A 269 0.88 18.96 13.46
C VAL A 269 2.22 19.47 12.95
N TRP A 270 2.60 19.11 11.73
CA TRP A 270 3.72 19.72 11.02
C TRP A 270 3.19 20.88 10.17
N VAL A 271 3.90 22.01 10.18
CA VAL A 271 3.55 23.23 9.45
C VAL A 271 4.58 23.48 8.36
N ASN A 272 4.11 23.59 7.11
CA ASN A 272 4.89 23.84 5.89
C ASN A 272 6.06 22.83 5.65
N GLU A 273 5.79 21.53 5.80
CA GLU A 273 6.73 20.44 5.50
C GLU A 273 6.63 20.05 4.00
N GLU A 274 5.69 19.17 3.64
CA GLU A 274 5.32 18.85 2.25
C GLU A 274 4.02 19.57 1.88
N ASP A 275 3.01 19.46 2.76
CA ASP A 275 1.74 20.21 2.70
C ASP A 275 1.77 21.38 3.71
N HIS A 276 0.83 22.35 3.60
CA HIS A 276 0.80 23.50 4.52
C HIS A 276 0.55 23.05 5.97
N LEU A 277 -0.33 22.06 6.17
CA LEU A 277 -0.50 21.34 7.43
C LEU A 277 -0.53 19.83 7.19
N ARG A 278 0.22 19.10 8.03
CA ARG A 278 0.16 17.64 8.13
C ARG A 278 -0.22 17.25 9.56
N ILE A 279 -1.50 16.95 9.74
CA ILE A 279 -2.17 16.77 11.03
C ILE A 279 -2.17 15.27 11.37
N ILE A 280 -1.72 14.92 12.57
CA ILE A 280 -1.38 13.55 12.98
C ILE A 280 -1.99 13.24 14.36
N SER A 281 -2.60 12.07 14.50
CA SER A 281 -2.99 11.48 15.78
C SER A 281 -2.37 10.09 15.90
N MET A 282 -1.86 9.74 17.08
CA MET A 282 -1.21 8.43 17.32
C MET A 282 -1.16 8.02 18.79
N GLN A 283 -1.13 6.71 19.05
CA GLN A 283 -0.88 6.12 20.37
C GLN A 283 -0.33 4.69 20.25
N LYS A 284 0.07 4.09 21.38
CA LYS A 284 0.40 2.65 21.47
C LYS A 284 -0.88 1.79 21.47
N GLY A 285 -0.80 0.53 21.06
CA GLY A 285 -1.95 -0.38 20.99
C GLY A 285 -2.86 -0.17 19.76
N GLY A 286 -3.99 -0.89 19.74
CA GLY A 286 -4.88 -1.04 18.58
C GLY A 286 -6.15 -0.17 18.57
N ASP A 287 -6.36 0.67 19.58
CA ASP A 287 -7.50 1.61 19.66
C ASP A 287 -7.40 2.72 18.59
N ILE A 288 -7.83 2.36 17.38
CA ILE A 288 -8.00 3.28 16.25
C ILE A 288 -9.19 4.22 16.44
N GLY A 289 -10.14 3.88 17.31
CA GLY A 289 -11.32 4.70 17.62
C GLY A 289 -10.92 6.00 18.30
N ALA A 290 -10.15 5.94 19.39
CA ALA A 290 -9.62 7.12 20.07
C ALA A 290 -8.69 7.94 19.16
N VAL A 291 -7.80 7.27 18.40
CA VAL A 291 -6.89 7.95 17.47
C VAL A 291 -7.67 8.74 16.41
N TYR A 292 -8.70 8.14 15.82
CA TYR A 292 -9.55 8.79 14.82
C TYR A 292 -10.39 9.91 15.44
N LYS A 293 -11.02 9.67 16.60
CA LYS A 293 -11.81 10.68 17.30
C LYS A 293 -11.00 11.95 17.59
N ARG A 294 -9.80 11.79 18.17
CA ARG A 294 -8.88 12.91 18.45
C ARG A 294 -8.49 13.68 17.18
N LEU A 295 -8.25 12.98 16.07
CA LEU A 295 -7.95 13.61 14.78
C LEU A 295 -9.15 14.41 14.25
N VAL A 296 -10.36 13.84 14.28
CA VAL A 296 -11.58 14.49 13.76
C VAL A 296 -11.94 15.73 14.57
N THR A 297 -11.81 15.69 15.90
CA THR A 297 -12.01 16.87 16.77
C THR A 297 -11.03 17.98 16.38
N ALA A 298 -9.74 17.67 16.28
CA ALA A 298 -8.72 18.66 15.94
C ALA A 298 -8.93 19.27 14.56
N VAL A 299 -9.23 18.47 13.54
CA VAL A 299 -9.48 18.97 12.18
C VAL A 299 -10.68 19.91 12.15
N LYS A 300 -11.79 19.57 12.83
CA LYS A 300 -12.97 20.44 12.91
C LYS A 300 -12.67 21.78 13.59
N THR A 301 -11.97 21.77 14.73
CA THR A 301 -11.59 23.02 15.43
C THR A 301 -10.60 23.87 14.63
N LEU A 302 -9.74 23.26 13.80
CA LEU A 302 -8.89 24.00 12.86
C LEU A 302 -9.71 24.58 11.69
N GLU A 303 -10.71 23.85 11.17
CA GLU A 303 -11.61 24.29 10.09
C GLU A 303 -12.55 25.45 10.51
N GLU A 304 -12.68 25.76 11.81
CA GLU A 304 -13.35 26.99 12.31
C GLU A 304 -12.55 28.28 12.03
N LYS A 305 -11.22 28.18 11.91
CA LYS A 305 -10.29 29.31 11.68
C LYS A 305 -9.59 29.28 10.33
N LEU A 306 -9.42 28.09 9.75
CA LEU A 306 -8.64 27.85 8.54
C LEU A 306 -9.56 27.35 7.41
N LYS A 307 -9.33 27.84 6.19
CA LYS A 307 -10.08 27.46 5.00
C LYS A 307 -9.19 26.61 4.13
N PHE A 308 -9.58 25.36 3.90
CA PHE A 308 -8.75 24.41 3.16
C PHE A 308 -9.22 24.23 1.71
N ALA A 309 -8.26 24.25 0.79
CA ALA A 309 -8.48 24.08 -0.64
C ALA A 309 -9.03 22.67 -0.93
N ARG A 310 -10.25 22.60 -1.46
CA ARG A 310 -10.95 21.37 -1.84
C ARG A 310 -11.59 21.52 -3.23
N ASP A 311 -11.54 20.47 -4.03
CA ASP A 311 -12.18 20.36 -5.34
C ASP A 311 -13.14 19.15 -5.38
N ASP A 312 -14.27 19.25 -6.08
CA ASP A 312 -15.28 18.19 -6.10
C ASP A 312 -14.91 16.95 -6.92
N ARG A 313 -13.88 17.03 -7.78
CA ARG A 313 -13.30 15.84 -8.41
C ARG A 313 -12.21 15.22 -7.52
N LEU A 314 -11.38 16.05 -6.90
CA LEU A 314 -10.12 15.63 -6.28
C LEU A 314 -10.13 15.54 -4.75
N GLY A 315 -11.18 16.01 -4.07
CA GLY A 315 -11.21 16.15 -2.61
C GLY A 315 -10.29 17.26 -2.14
N PHE A 316 -9.69 17.10 -0.96
CA PHE A 316 -8.71 18.08 -0.47
C PHE A 316 -7.46 18.06 -1.34
N LEU A 317 -6.95 19.26 -1.65
CA LEU A 317 -5.81 19.44 -2.53
C LEU A 317 -4.51 19.43 -1.70
N THR A 318 -3.55 18.63 -2.14
CA THR A 318 -2.25 18.40 -1.50
C THR A 318 -1.14 18.72 -2.48
N PHE A 319 0.10 18.92 -2.00
CA PHE A 319 1.21 19.24 -2.87
C PHE A 319 1.58 18.07 -3.80
N CYS A 320 1.62 16.85 -3.23
CA CYS A 320 1.79 15.62 -4.00
C CYS A 320 0.43 15.05 -4.45
N PRO A 321 0.24 14.67 -5.74
CA PRO A 321 -1.02 14.08 -6.23
C PRO A 321 -1.36 12.70 -5.61
N THR A 322 -0.42 12.07 -4.92
CA THR A 322 -0.60 10.79 -4.22
C THR A 322 -1.50 10.92 -2.98
N ASN A 323 -1.49 12.09 -2.34
CA ASN A 323 -2.22 12.37 -1.10
C ASN A 323 -3.63 12.96 -1.33
N LEU A 324 -4.07 13.15 -2.58
CA LEU A 324 -5.39 13.72 -2.91
C LEU A 324 -6.59 12.93 -2.35
N GLY A 325 -7.72 13.61 -2.16
CA GLY A 325 -8.98 13.03 -1.73
C GLY A 325 -9.23 13.29 -0.26
N THR A 326 -9.34 12.21 0.51
CA THR A 326 -9.42 12.26 1.99
C THR A 326 -8.13 12.77 2.62
N THR A 327 -7.00 12.63 1.92
CA THR A 327 -5.61 12.69 2.45
C THR A 327 -5.29 11.67 3.55
N LEU A 328 -6.25 10.81 3.90
CA LEU A 328 -6.21 10.02 5.12
C LEU A 328 -5.33 8.77 4.95
N ARG A 329 -4.21 8.74 5.66
CA ARG A 329 -3.43 7.53 5.91
C ARG A 329 -3.61 7.11 7.36
N ALA A 330 -4.46 6.11 7.57
CA ALA A 330 -4.52 5.34 8.81
C ALA A 330 -3.55 4.16 8.69
N SER A 331 -2.74 3.90 9.71
CA SER A 331 -1.83 2.75 9.77
C SER A 331 -1.65 2.18 11.17
N VAL A 332 -1.23 0.91 11.22
CA VAL A 332 -0.71 0.25 12.42
C VAL A 332 0.73 -0.18 12.19
N HIS A 333 1.54 -0.12 13.24
CA HIS A 333 2.73 -0.96 13.35
C HIS A 333 2.30 -2.28 13.99
N ILE A 334 2.38 -3.38 13.24
CA ILE A 334 1.86 -4.69 13.64
C ILE A 334 2.89 -5.80 13.40
N LYS A 335 2.99 -6.72 14.37
CA LYS A 335 3.88 -7.90 14.33
C LYS A 335 3.11 -9.11 13.82
N ILE A 336 3.45 -9.57 12.61
CA ILE A 336 2.77 -10.68 11.90
C ILE A 336 3.77 -11.68 11.27
N PRO A 337 4.69 -12.29 12.05
CA PRO A 337 5.77 -13.10 11.52
C PRO A 337 5.31 -14.37 10.78
N HIS A 338 4.16 -14.97 11.13
CA HIS A 338 3.71 -16.20 10.47
C HIS A 338 3.04 -15.90 9.12
N LEU A 339 2.19 -14.87 9.08
CA LEU A 339 1.55 -14.42 7.85
C LEU A 339 2.56 -13.82 6.89
N ALA A 340 3.50 -12.99 7.36
CA ALA A 340 4.53 -12.39 6.53
C ALA A 340 5.50 -13.40 5.89
N ALA A 341 5.66 -14.58 6.50
CA ALA A 341 6.41 -15.70 5.93
C ALA A 341 5.63 -16.47 4.83
N SER A 342 4.34 -16.19 4.62
CA SER A 342 3.54 -16.77 3.56
C SER A 342 3.49 -15.88 2.32
N ASP A 343 3.65 -16.55 1.17
CA ASP A 343 3.27 -16.12 -0.18
C ASP A 343 1.94 -15.35 -0.27
N LYS A 344 0.97 -15.63 0.61
CA LYS A 344 -0.36 -15.02 0.64
C LYS A 344 -0.37 -13.59 1.17
N PHE A 345 0.65 -13.13 1.89
CA PHE A 345 0.61 -11.83 2.61
C PHE A 345 0.41 -10.61 1.69
N LYS A 346 1.26 -10.43 0.68
CA LYS A 346 1.13 -9.29 -0.25
C LYS A 346 -0.16 -9.37 -1.09
N PRO A 347 -0.54 -10.53 -1.69
CA PRO A 347 -1.86 -10.70 -2.32
C PRO A 347 -3.05 -10.41 -1.41
N LEU A 348 -2.97 -10.75 -0.12
CA LEU A 348 -4.01 -10.45 0.87
C LEU A 348 -4.09 -8.93 1.15
N CYS A 349 -2.95 -8.26 1.31
CA CYS A 349 -2.93 -6.80 1.45
C CYS A 349 -3.57 -6.10 0.24
N ASP A 350 -3.17 -6.46 -0.98
CA ASP A 350 -3.72 -5.87 -2.19
C ASP A 350 -5.23 -6.14 -2.34
N LYS A 351 -5.69 -7.35 -2.02
CA LYS A 351 -7.12 -7.70 -1.99
C LYS A 351 -7.93 -6.89 -0.97
N LEU A 352 -7.31 -6.50 0.15
CA LEU A 352 -7.92 -5.71 1.23
C LEU A 352 -7.73 -4.20 1.06
N ASN A 353 -7.23 -3.72 -0.09
CA ASN A 353 -6.85 -2.32 -0.30
C ASN A 353 -5.87 -1.79 0.76
N LEU A 354 -4.95 -2.63 1.24
CA LEU A 354 -3.89 -2.27 2.18
C LEU A 354 -2.52 -2.11 1.48
N GLN A 355 -1.63 -1.37 2.11
CA GLN A 355 -0.22 -1.22 1.74
C GLN A 355 0.65 -1.52 2.96
N ALA A 356 1.55 -2.50 2.86
CA ALA A 356 2.42 -2.94 3.95
C ALA A 356 3.90 -2.67 3.65
N ARG A 357 4.56 -1.90 4.52
CA ARG A 357 5.95 -1.41 4.43
C ARG A 357 6.78 -1.85 5.64
N GLY A 358 8.11 -1.80 5.54
CA GLY A 358 8.99 -1.89 6.71
C GLY A 358 8.88 -0.65 7.60
N ILE A 359 9.29 -0.78 8.86
CA ILE A 359 9.10 0.24 9.90
C ILE A 359 10.10 1.42 9.85
N HIS A 360 11.14 1.33 9.01
CA HIS A 360 12.20 2.35 8.93
C HIS A 360 12.14 3.21 7.65
N GLY A 361 11.11 3.04 6.81
CA GLY A 361 10.93 3.80 5.56
C GLY A 361 10.31 2.97 4.45
N GLU A 362 9.92 3.64 3.34
CA GLU A 362 9.07 3.04 2.29
C GLU A 362 9.69 1.80 1.59
N HIS A 363 11.01 1.67 1.63
CA HIS A 363 11.78 0.59 0.99
C HIS A 363 12.53 -0.32 1.99
N THR A 364 12.23 -0.23 3.28
CA THR A 364 12.97 -0.96 4.31
C THR A 364 12.47 -2.38 4.53
N GLU A 365 13.37 -3.30 4.90
CA GLU A 365 13.00 -4.66 5.29
C GLU A 365 12.30 -4.69 6.66
N SER A 366 11.51 -5.75 6.88
CA SER A 366 10.70 -5.93 8.10
C SER A 366 11.46 -6.74 9.16
N GLU A 367 12.18 -6.05 10.05
CA GLU A 367 12.78 -6.71 11.21
C GLU A 367 11.71 -7.40 12.08
N GLY A 368 12.00 -8.62 12.55
CA GLY A 368 11.15 -9.35 13.49
C GLY A 368 9.71 -9.68 13.02
N GLY A 369 9.41 -9.50 11.73
CA GLY A 369 8.05 -9.64 11.18
C GLY A 369 7.13 -8.45 11.48
N VAL A 370 7.69 -7.26 11.77
CA VAL A 370 6.92 -6.03 12.03
C VAL A 370 6.76 -5.20 10.76
N PHE A 371 5.53 -4.75 10.49
CA PHE A 371 5.19 -3.92 9.33
C PHE A 371 4.38 -2.68 9.72
N ASP A 372 4.59 -1.58 8.99
CA ASP A 372 3.66 -0.46 8.91
C ASP A 372 2.61 -0.77 7.83
N ILE A 373 1.38 -1.08 8.25
CA ILE A 373 0.27 -1.46 7.35
C ILE A 373 -0.79 -0.36 7.36
N SER A 374 -1.07 0.23 6.20
CA SER A 374 -2.01 1.33 6.03
C SER A 374 -3.06 1.07 4.95
N ASN A 375 -4.17 1.82 4.96
CA ASN A 375 -5.04 1.90 3.77
C ASN A 375 -4.24 2.38 2.55
N LYS A 376 -4.52 1.78 1.39
CA LYS A 376 -3.91 2.09 0.10
C LYS A 376 -4.63 3.22 -0.63
N ARG A 377 -5.95 3.34 -0.45
CA ARG A 377 -6.81 4.33 -1.13
C ARG A 377 -6.87 5.66 -0.37
N ARG A 378 -6.94 6.76 -1.13
CA ARG A 378 -7.15 8.14 -0.62
C ARG A 378 -8.32 8.83 -1.34
N LEU A 379 -8.46 8.56 -2.64
CA LEU A 379 -9.41 9.17 -3.58
C LEU A 379 -10.58 8.21 -3.88
N GLY A 380 -11.76 8.74 -4.23
CA GLY A 380 -12.96 7.95 -4.50
C GLY A 380 -13.59 7.20 -3.31
N LEU A 381 -13.41 7.69 -2.08
CA LEU A 381 -14.05 7.25 -0.83
C LEU A 381 -14.00 8.39 0.20
N SER A 382 -14.86 8.39 1.22
CA SER A 382 -14.81 9.37 2.33
C SER A 382 -13.86 8.96 3.45
N GLU A 383 -13.59 9.86 4.40
CA GLU A 383 -12.68 9.65 5.52
C GLU A 383 -13.11 8.47 6.41
N VAL A 384 -14.40 8.38 6.74
CA VAL A 384 -14.96 7.25 7.50
C VAL A 384 -14.85 5.94 6.73
N GLN A 385 -15.03 5.97 5.40
CA GLN A 385 -14.83 4.78 4.55
C GLN A 385 -13.36 4.36 4.50
N ALA A 386 -12.43 5.32 4.48
CA ALA A 386 -10.99 5.07 4.44
C ALA A 386 -10.45 4.45 5.74
N VAL A 387 -10.90 4.93 6.91
CA VAL A 387 -10.54 4.31 8.20
C VAL A 387 -11.27 2.97 8.42
N GLN A 388 -12.50 2.80 7.94
CA GLN A 388 -13.22 1.52 7.99
C GLN A 388 -12.59 0.46 7.08
N GLU A 389 -12.13 0.83 5.88
CA GLU A 389 -11.38 -0.05 4.97
C GLU A 389 -10.09 -0.55 5.62
N MET A 390 -9.35 0.36 6.28
CA MET A 390 -8.17 0.03 7.09
C MET A 390 -8.52 -0.94 8.23
N TYR A 391 -9.45 -0.57 9.10
CA TYR A 391 -9.84 -1.34 10.29
C TYR A 391 -10.31 -2.76 9.93
N ASN A 392 -11.20 -2.89 8.94
CA ASN A 392 -11.66 -4.20 8.45
C ASN A 392 -10.50 -5.04 7.90
N GLY A 393 -9.57 -4.41 7.17
CA GLY A 393 -8.38 -5.05 6.65
C GLY A 393 -7.45 -5.57 7.76
N ILE A 394 -7.14 -4.73 8.76
CA ILE A 394 -6.27 -5.12 9.88
C ILE A 394 -6.92 -6.22 10.73
N ARG A 395 -8.24 -6.24 10.93
CA ARG A 395 -8.92 -7.35 11.63
C ARG A 395 -8.74 -8.70 10.93
N GLU A 396 -8.80 -8.73 9.59
CA GLU A 396 -8.53 -9.98 8.84
C GLU A 396 -7.04 -10.35 8.88
N ILE A 397 -6.12 -9.37 8.87
CA ILE A 397 -4.67 -9.62 9.06
C ILE A 397 -4.38 -10.23 10.45
N ILE A 398 -4.94 -9.66 11.53
CA ILE A 398 -4.79 -10.18 12.90
C ILE A 398 -5.36 -11.60 13.02
N LYS A 399 -6.52 -11.85 12.40
CA LYS A 399 -7.14 -13.17 12.35
C LYS A 399 -6.26 -14.18 11.61
N GLN A 400 -5.75 -13.84 10.44
CA GLN A 400 -4.89 -14.73 9.64
C GLN A 400 -3.54 -15.02 10.34
N GLU A 401 -2.91 -14.03 10.97
CA GLU A 401 -1.74 -14.26 11.84
C GLU A 401 -2.09 -15.19 13.00
N SER A 402 -3.23 -14.97 13.67
CA SER A 402 -3.68 -15.81 14.79
C SER A 402 -3.96 -17.26 14.37
N GLU A 403 -4.58 -17.46 13.21
CA GLU A 403 -4.82 -18.78 12.60
C GLU A 403 -3.50 -19.51 12.26
N LEU A 404 -2.49 -18.78 11.76
CA LEU A 404 -1.16 -19.34 11.43
C LEU A 404 -0.23 -19.52 12.65
N ALA A 405 -0.41 -18.70 13.68
CA ALA A 405 0.32 -18.77 14.96
C ALA A 405 -0.26 -19.84 15.90
N TRP A 406 -1.53 -20.21 15.76
CA TRP A 406 -2.21 -21.16 16.65
C TRP A 406 -1.50 -22.51 16.71
N ARG A 407 -1.29 -23.01 17.92
CA ARG A 407 -0.80 -24.38 18.17
C ARG A 407 -1.74 -25.05 19.17
N PRO A 408 -2.12 -26.32 18.96
CA PRO A 408 -2.88 -27.10 19.93
C PRO A 408 -2.02 -27.42 21.16
N GLU A 409 -2.59 -27.27 22.35
CA GLU A 409 -1.95 -27.60 23.63
C GLU A 409 -2.04 -29.10 23.97
N ASN A 410 -3.02 -29.79 23.38
CA ASN A 410 -3.35 -31.20 23.65
C ASN A 410 -4.11 -31.84 22.47
N VAL A 411 -4.28 -33.16 22.53
CA VAL A 411 -4.88 -33.95 21.44
C VAL A 411 -6.41 -33.77 21.35
N GLU A 412 -7.08 -33.38 22.44
CA GLU A 412 -8.48 -32.95 22.45
C GLU A 412 -8.71 -31.71 21.57
N GLN A 413 -7.89 -30.66 21.72
CA GLN A 413 -7.96 -29.46 20.87
C GLN A 413 -7.67 -29.79 19.40
N MET A 414 -6.71 -30.69 19.13
CA MET A 414 -6.44 -31.19 17.78
C MET A 414 -7.69 -31.83 17.14
N PHE A 415 -8.32 -32.75 17.86
CA PHE A 415 -9.52 -33.45 17.41
C PHE A 415 -10.71 -32.51 17.23
N GLU A 416 -10.93 -31.58 18.15
CA GLU A 416 -12.04 -30.63 18.07
C GLU A 416 -11.86 -29.67 16.88
N HIS A 417 -10.65 -29.14 16.67
CA HIS A 417 -10.32 -28.28 15.53
C HIS A 417 -10.58 -29.01 14.20
N LEU A 418 -10.03 -30.22 14.04
CA LEU A 418 -10.21 -31.04 12.85
C LEU A 418 -11.68 -31.40 12.60
N SER A 419 -12.44 -31.72 13.66
CA SER A 419 -13.87 -32.04 13.58
C SER A 419 -14.69 -30.84 13.09
N LYS A 420 -14.38 -29.63 13.57
CA LYS A 420 -15.06 -28.38 13.16
C LYS A 420 -14.68 -27.91 11.76
N ALA A 421 -13.52 -28.33 11.23
CA ALA A 421 -12.96 -27.85 9.96
C ALA A 421 -13.75 -28.31 8.71
N LYS A 422 -14.92 -27.70 8.44
CA LYS A 422 -15.87 -28.07 7.37
C LYS A 422 -15.22 -28.40 6.02
N ASN A 423 -14.27 -27.58 5.57
CA ASN A 423 -13.65 -27.70 4.24
C ASN A 423 -12.51 -28.73 4.16
N CYS A 424 -12.01 -29.25 5.29
CA CYS A 424 -10.98 -30.29 5.30
C CYS A 424 -11.53 -31.61 4.72
N LYS A 425 -10.79 -32.18 3.77
CA LYS A 425 -11.10 -33.44 3.05
C LYS A 425 -10.05 -34.54 3.27
N SER A 426 -9.17 -34.38 4.25
CA SER A 426 -8.06 -35.30 4.52
C SER A 426 -8.54 -36.71 4.86
N LEU A 427 -7.77 -37.73 4.51
CA LEU A 427 -8.05 -39.11 4.95
C LEU A 427 -8.04 -39.22 6.47
N LEU A 428 -7.16 -38.49 7.17
CA LEU A 428 -7.18 -38.32 8.62
C LEU A 428 -8.59 -37.94 9.12
N LYS A 429 -9.18 -36.85 8.62
CA LYS A 429 -10.51 -36.40 9.07
C LYS A 429 -11.63 -37.36 8.64
N LYS A 430 -11.48 -38.05 7.51
CA LYS A 430 -12.45 -39.06 7.05
C LYS A 430 -12.54 -40.26 8.00
N HIS A 431 -11.41 -40.67 8.59
CA HIS A 431 -11.32 -41.91 9.38
C HIS A 431 -11.18 -41.69 10.90
N LEU A 432 -10.76 -40.51 11.37
CA LEU A 432 -10.71 -40.17 12.80
C LEU A 432 -12.11 -39.79 13.33
N SER A 433 -12.95 -40.80 13.58
CA SER A 433 -14.21 -40.63 14.30
C SER A 433 -13.99 -40.40 15.80
N LYS A 434 -15.02 -39.92 16.52
CA LYS A 434 -14.97 -39.76 17.98
C LYS A 434 -14.65 -41.09 18.69
N ASP A 435 -15.29 -42.18 18.27
CA ASP A 435 -15.06 -43.54 18.78
C ASP A 435 -13.64 -44.06 18.53
N ILE A 436 -12.95 -43.58 17.48
CA ILE A 436 -11.55 -43.92 17.20
C ILE A 436 -10.62 -43.02 18.01
N PHE A 437 -10.92 -41.72 18.10
CA PHE A 437 -10.20 -40.78 18.94
C PHE A 437 -10.17 -41.22 20.42
N ASP A 438 -11.32 -41.52 21.04
CA ASP A 438 -11.37 -41.90 22.46
C ASP A 438 -10.75 -43.27 22.74
N LYS A 439 -10.51 -44.11 21.71
CA LYS A 439 -9.73 -45.36 21.84
C LYS A 439 -8.23 -45.17 21.71
N LEU A 440 -7.77 -44.04 21.15
CA LEU A 440 -6.38 -43.83 20.73
C LEU A 440 -5.68 -42.66 21.43
N LYS A 441 -6.41 -41.69 21.96
CA LYS A 441 -5.84 -40.44 22.51
C LYS A 441 -4.86 -40.64 23.67
N ASP A 442 -5.11 -41.62 24.54
CA ASP A 442 -4.31 -41.90 25.75
C ASP A 442 -3.17 -42.92 25.50
N LYS A 443 -3.11 -43.50 24.29
CA LYS A 443 -2.11 -44.51 23.92
C LYS A 443 -0.74 -43.90 23.61
N LYS A 444 0.31 -44.69 23.86
CA LYS A 444 1.70 -44.35 23.53
C LYS A 444 2.48 -45.55 23.02
N THR A 445 3.43 -45.30 22.12
CA THR A 445 4.43 -46.27 21.66
C THR A 445 5.60 -46.39 22.65
N SER A 446 6.48 -47.36 22.42
CA SER A 446 7.76 -47.51 23.14
C SER A 446 8.71 -46.31 23.00
N HIS A 447 8.61 -45.53 21.91
CA HIS A 447 9.32 -44.25 21.76
C HIS A 447 8.56 -43.06 22.39
N ASN A 448 7.49 -43.31 23.15
CA ASN A 448 6.57 -42.33 23.75
C ASN A 448 5.74 -41.49 22.77
N ALA A 449 5.68 -41.86 21.48
CA ALA A 449 4.86 -41.15 20.51
C ALA A 449 3.37 -41.30 20.82
N THR A 450 2.61 -40.23 20.60
CA THR A 450 1.18 -40.13 20.87
C THR A 450 0.37 -40.08 19.57
N LEU A 451 -0.96 -40.21 19.70
CA LEU A 451 -1.88 -39.86 18.62
C LEU A 451 -1.66 -38.41 18.14
N GLY A 452 -1.35 -37.48 19.06
CA GLY A 452 -1.11 -36.07 18.75
C GLY A 452 0.02 -35.86 17.75
N ASP A 453 1.18 -36.48 18.00
CA ASP A 453 2.35 -36.41 17.12
C ASP A 453 2.05 -36.92 15.71
N CYS A 454 1.16 -37.93 15.61
CA CYS A 454 0.76 -38.52 14.34
C CYS A 454 -0.21 -37.63 13.52
N ILE A 455 -1.09 -36.86 14.20
CA ILE A 455 -2.16 -36.07 13.56
C ILE A 455 -1.82 -34.58 13.40
N LEU A 456 -0.82 -34.07 14.13
CA LEU A 456 -0.47 -32.64 14.20
C LEU A 456 -0.33 -31.97 12.82
N SER A 457 0.28 -32.65 11.85
CA SER A 457 0.44 -32.10 10.50
C SER A 457 -0.91 -31.86 9.82
N GLY A 458 -1.83 -32.82 9.82
CA GLY A 458 -3.17 -32.67 9.23
C GLY A 458 -4.13 -31.78 10.01
N VAL A 459 -3.81 -31.49 11.27
CA VAL A 459 -4.52 -30.50 12.11
C VAL A 459 -4.08 -29.07 11.76
N LEU A 460 -2.77 -28.84 11.62
CA LEU A 460 -2.22 -27.53 11.23
C LEU A 460 -2.37 -27.24 9.72
N ASN A 461 -2.45 -28.28 8.88
CA ASN A 461 -2.53 -28.19 7.42
C ASN A 461 -3.81 -28.92 6.95
N LEU A 462 -4.95 -28.28 7.16
CA LEU A 462 -6.30 -28.80 6.88
C LEU A 462 -6.57 -29.09 5.39
N ASP A 463 -5.73 -28.59 4.50
CA ASP A 463 -5.69 -28.82 3.05
C ASP A 463 -4.91 -30.09 2.66
N SER A 464 -4.17 -30.71 3.58
CA SER A 464 -3.44 -31.97 3.34
C SER A 464 -4.37 -33.10 2.90
N GLY A 465 -4.01 -33.78 1.79
CA GLY A 465 -4.80 -34.90 1.27
C GLY A 465 -4.88 -36.11 2.19
N VAL A 466 -3.86 -36.32 3.03
CA VAL A 466 -3.80 -37.45 4.00
C VAL A 466 -3.84 -36.94 5.44
N GLY A 467 -2.97 -35.99 5.82
CA GLY A 467 -2.91 -35.39 7.15
C GLY A 467 -2.32 -36.25 8.28
N LEU A 468 -2.19 -37.57 8.08
CA LEU A 468 -1.67 -38.52 9.06
C LEU A 468 -0.22 -38.91 8.73
N TYR A 469 0.66 -38.86 9.74
CA TYR A 469 2.05 -39.30 9.67
C TYR A 469 2.30 -40.31 10.79
N ALA A 470 3.10 -41.35 10.54
CA ALA A 470 3.62 -42.19 11.62
C ALA A 470 4.75 -41.43 12.34
N ALA A 471 4.79 -41.53 13.68
CA ALA A 471 5.87 -40.97 14.48
C ALA A 471 7.05 -41.94 14.63
N ASP A 472 6.80 -43.24 14.49
CA ASP A 472 7.76 -44.34 14.57
C ASP A 472 7.20 -45.61 13.87
N PRO A 473 7.93 -46.74 13.81
CA PRO A 473 7.40 -47.98 13.23
C PRO A 473 6.20 -48.59 13.99
N GLU A 474 6.13 -48.41 15.30
CA GLU A 474 5.09 -48.99 16.18
C GLU A 474 3.75 -48.24 16.07
N SER A 475 3.77 -47.00 15.61
CA SER A 475 2.59 -46.17 15.33
C SER A 475 1.58 -46.90 14.42
N TYR A 476 2.08 -47.69 13.45
CA TYR A 476 1.25 -48.49 12.55
C TYR A 476 0.51 -49.63 13.24
N THR A 477 1.01 -50.15 14.37
CA THR A 477 0.35 -51.19 15.17
C THR A 477 -0.47 -50.61 16.31
N GLU A 478 0.07 -49.63 17.04
CA GLU A 478 -0.55 -49.10 18.26
C GLU A 478 -1.75 -48.19 17.96
N PHE A 479 -1.69 -47.45 16.85
CA PHE A 479 -2.76 -46.63 16.31
C PHE A 479 -3.44 -47.24 15.06
N ALA A 480 -3.27 -48.55 14.82
CA ALA A 480 -3.85 -49.28 13.68
C ALA A 480 -5.35 -48.99 13.40
N PRO A 481 -6.25 -48.81 14.40
CA PRO A 481 -7.65 -48.43 14.15
C PRO A 481 -7.86 -47.12 13.36
N LEU A 482 -6.86 -46.24 13.29
CA LEU A 482 -6.83 -45.06 12.43
C LEU A 482 -5.96 -45.27 11.17
N PHE A 483 -4.80 -45.91 11.30
CA PHE A 483 -3.87 -46.10 10.19
C PHE A 483 -4.40 -47.07 9.13
N ASP A 484 -4.98 -48.21 9.51
CA ASP A 484 -5.45 -49.23 8.56
C ASP A 484 -6.53 -48.71 7.59
N PRO A 485 -7.59 -48.01 8.04
CA PRO A 485 -8.56 -47.40 7.14
C PRO A 485 -7.94 -46.37 6.19
N VAL A 486 -7.00 -45.55 6.67
CA VAL A 486 -6.29 -44.54 5.87
C VAL A 486 -5.40 -45.19 4.81
N ILE A 487 -4.64 -46.24 5.17
CA ILE A 487 -3.79 -47.01 4.25
C ILE A 487 -4.65 -47.67 3.17
N LYS A 488 -5.73 -48.37 3.57
CA LYS A 488 -6.63 -49.05 2.62
C LYS A 488 -7.26 -48.07 1.64
N ASP A 489 -7.75 -46.93 2.12
CA ASP A 489 -8.36 -45.90 1.29
C ASP A 489 -7.34 -45.22 0.36
N TYR A 490 -6.13 -44.92 0.82
CA TYR A 490 -5.09 -44.33 -0.03
C TYR A 490 -4.63 -45.31 -1.13
N HIS A 491 -4.30 -46.54 -0.75
CA HIS A 491 -3.79 -47.59 -1.66
C HIS A 491 -4.88 -48.38 -2.41
N LYS A 492 -6.16 -48.01 -2.25
CA LYS A 492 -7.32 -48.63 -2.93
C LYS A 492 -7.51 -50.13 -2.66
N LEU A 493 -7.09 -50.58 -1.47
CA LEU A 493 -7.43 -51.90 -0.93
C LEU A 493 -8.91 -51.90 -0.47
N LYS A 494 -9.58 -53.06 -0.49
CA LYS A 494 -10.95 -53.15 0.03
C LYS A 494 -10.91 -53.17 1.56
N ALA A 495 -12.00 -52.74 2.20
CA ALA A 495 -12.11 -52.75 3.67
C ALA A 495 -11.87 -54.15 4.27
N SER A 496 -12.31 -55.20 3.57
CA SER A 496 -12.14 -56.62 3.90
C SER A 496 -10.70 -57.13 3.86
N ASP A 497 -9.81 -56.48 3.11
CA ASP A 497 -8.53 -57.08 2.73
C ASP A 497 -7.55 -57.00 3.90
N ALA A 498 -6.72 -58.03 4.09
CA ALA A 498 -5.61 -57.96 5.03
C ALA A 498 -4.51 -57.05 4.45
N ILE A 499 -3.88 -56.22 5.29
CA ILE A 499 -2.74 -55.41 4.87
C ILE A 499 -1.50 -56.32 4.86
N THR A 500 -1.22 -56.90 3.69
CA THR A 500 -0.06 -57.74 3.43
C THR A 500 0.72 -57.20 2.24
N HIS A 501 2.04 -57.39 2.25
CA HIS A 501 2.93 -56.96 1.18
C HIS A 501 3.87 -58.12 0.81
N PRO A 502 4.22 -58.33 -0.48
CA PRO A 502 5.24 -59.31 -0.85
C PRO A 502 6.62 -58.97 -0.26
N ALA A 503 7.55 -59.92 -0.35
CA ALA A 503 8.96 -59.65 -0.07
C ALA A 503 9.50 -58.54 -1.00
N SER A 504 10.61 -57.90 -0.61
CA SER A 504 11.28 -56.95 -1.51
C SER A 504 11.88 -57.70 -2.69
N ASP A 505 11.39 -57.38 -3.88
CA ASP A 505 11.89 -57.89 -5.15
C ASP A 505 12.27 -56.69 -6.03
N PHE A 506 13.45 -56.77 -6.66
CA PHE A 506 13.97 -55.80 -7.62
C PHE A 506 14.21 -56.43 -9.00
N GLY A 507 13.83 -57.70 -9.16
CA GLY A 507 14.19 -58.53 -10.31
C GLY A 507 15.67 -58.92 -10.33
N ASP A 508 16.03 -59.65 -11.37
CA ASP A 508 17.42 -59.88 -11.76
C ASP A 508 17.88 -58.68 -12.61
N LEU A 509 18.74 -57.83 -12.04
CA LEU A 509 19.16 -56.56 -12.66
C LEU A 509 19.82 -56.76 -14.03
N GLU A 510 20.51 -57.90 -14.23
CA GLU A 510 21.16 -58.27 -15.50
C GLU A 510 20.17 -58.84 -16.54
N LYS A 511 18.89 -58.99 -16.18
CA LYS A 511 17.82 -59.52 -17.06
C LYS A 511 16.56 -58.65 -17.06
N LEU A 512 16.63 -57.41 -16.59
CA LEU A 512 15.51 -56.48 -16.67
C LEU A 512 15.18 -56.18 -18.13
N THR A 513 13.99 -56.57 -18.58
CA THR A 513 13.45 -56.26 -19.91
C THR A 513 12.91 -54.83 -19.99
N LEU A 514 13.52 -53.90 -19.25
CA LEU A 514 13.17 -52.48 -19.16
C LEU A 514 14.17 -51.70 -20.01
N GLY A 515 13.92 -51.65 -21.31
CA GLY A 515 14.71 -50.85 -22.25
C GLY A 515 14.48 -49.35 -22.10
N ASP A 516 15.16 -48.57 -22.94
CA ASP A 516 14.87 -47.15 -23.07
C ASP A 516 13.43 -46.94 -23.58
N LEU A 517 12.75 -45.95 -23.01
CA LEU A 517 11.37 -45.61 -23.31
C LEU A 517 11.26 -44.52 -24.40
N ASP A 518 12.36 -43.81 -24.69
CA ASP A 518 12.43 -42.77 -25.71
C ASP A 518 13.85 -42.72 -26.33
N PRO A 519 14.22 -43.70 -27.17
CA PRO A 519 15.58 -43.81 -27.71
C PRO A 519 16.02 -42.63 -28.59
N GLU A 520 15.08 -41.86 -29.13
CA GLU A 520 15.32 -40.68 -29.97
C GLU A 520 15.40 -39.38 -29.12
N GLY A 521 14.94 -39.42 -27.86
CA GLY A 521 15.05 -38.32 -26.90
C GLY A 521 14.10 -37.13 -27.15
N GLU A 522 13.03 -37.31 -27.92
CA GLU A 522 12.12 -36.22 -28.33
C GLU A 522 11.10 -35.83 -27.23
N MET A 523 10.86 -36.71 -26.24
CA MET A 523 9.72 -36.64 -25.33
C MET A 523 10.08 -36.71 -23.83
N ILE A 524 11.11 -37.48 -23.45
CA ILE A 524 11.47 -37.74 -22.04
C ILE A 524 12.64 -36.88 -21.59
N VAL A 525 12.31 -35.75 -20.94
CA VAL A 525 13.30 -34.79 -20.40
C VAL A 525 14.19 -35.41 -19.31
N SER A 526 13.66 -36.33 -18.48
CA SER A 526 14.47 -37.15 -17.55
C SER A 526 13.66 -38.31 -16.95
N THR A 527 14.35 -39.42 -16.65
CA THR A 527 13.79 -40.58 -15.93
C THR A 527 14.33 -40.63 -14.50
N ARG A 528 13.45 -40.79 -13.50
CA ARG A 528 13.86 -40.74 -12.08
C ARG A 528 13.09 -41.70 -11.16
N ILE A 529 13.78 -42.71 -10.66
CA ILE A 529 13.29 -43.64 -9.62
C ILE A 529 13.74 -43.17 -8.23
N ARG A 530 12.92 -43.37 -7.19
CA ARG A 530 13.35 -43.25 -5.78
C ARG A 530 12.65 -44.27 -4.89
N VAL A 531 13.27 -44.63 -3.77
CA VAL A 531 12.63 -45.38 -2.68
C VAL A 531 12.82 -44.66 -1.34
N GLY A 532 11.83 -44.76 -0.46
CA GLY A 532 11.98 -44.39 0.95
C GLY A 532 12.43 -45.59 1.78
N ARG A 533 13.24 -45.35 2.81
CA ARG A 533 13.67 -46.35 3.81
C ARG A 533 13.78 -45.67 5.17
N SER A 534 13.42 -46.38 6.23
CA SER A 534 13.62 -45.99 7.62
C SER A 534 14.53 -47.03 8.30
N HIS A 535 15.34 -46.58 9.26
CA HIS A 535 16.11 -47.50 10.10
C HIS A 535 15.18 -48.15 11.13
N LYS A 536 15.36 -49.44 11.43
CA LYS A 536 14.44 -50.21 12.30
C LYS A 536 14.36 -49.67 13.74
N GLU A 537 15.46 -49.13 14.24
CA GLU A 537 15.66 -48.82 15.66
C GLU A 537 15.44 -47.34 16.02
N PHE A 538 15.10 -46.51 15.03
CA PHE A 538 14.89 -45.07 15.22
C PHE A 538 13.47 -44.66 14.89
N ALA A 539 12.92 -43.79 15.74
CA ALA A 539 11.69 -43.07 15.46
C ALA A 539 11.83 -42.18 14.21
N PHE A 540 10.69 -41.78 13.65
CA PHE A 540 10.62 -40.92 12.47
C PHE A 540 10.66 -39.43 12.91
N PRO A 541 10.81 -38.48 11.97
CA PRO A 541 11.00 -37.07 12.30
C PRO A 541 10.03 -36.40 13.27
N PRO A 542 8.74 -36.81 13.45
CA PRO A 542 7.86 -36.21 14.45
C PRO A 542 8.36 -36.28 15.90
N VAL A 543 9.08 -37.35 16.30
CA VAL A 543 9.57 -37.53 17.68
C VAL A 543 11.06 -37.91 17.77
N LEU A 544 11.80 -37.86 16.67
CA LEU A 544 13.22 -38.17 16.63
C LEU A 544 14.06 -37.12 17.40
N GLN A 545 14.75 -37.58 18.45
CA GLN A 545 15.56 -36.71 19.31
C GLN A 545 16.74 -36.06 18.58
N LYS A 546 17.00 -34.79 18.90
CA LYS A 546 17.97 -33.92 18.21
C LYS A 546 19.40 -34.45 18.31
N GLU A 547 19.70 -35.10 19.42
CA GLU A 547 20.99 -35.69 19.77
C GLU A 547 21.32 -36.85 18.82
N VAL A 548 20.32 -37.65 18.43
CA VAL A 548 20.47 -38.76 17.47
C VAL A 548 20.83 -38.22 16.08
N CYS A 549 20.19 -37.12 15.65
CA CYS A 549 20.47 -36.46 14.37
C CYS A 549 21.89 -35.87 14.28
N VAL A 550 22.56 -35.61 15.41
CA VAL A 550 23.90 -35.01 15.47
C VAL A 550 24.99 -36.07 15.76
N GLY A 551 24.68 -37.09 16.56
CA GLY A 551 25.66 -38.07 17.05
C GLY A 551 26.16 -39.09 16.02
N THR A 552 25.42 -39.37 14.95
CA THR A 552 25.82 -40.39 13.95
C THR A 552 26.30 -39.78 12.64
N SER A 553 27.56 -40.03 12.28
CA SER A 553 28.19 -39.54 11.04
C SER A 553 27.50 -40.00 9.74
N LEU A 554 26.65 -41.03 9.80
CA LEU A 554 25.87 -41.55 8.67
C LEU A 554 24.74 -40.63 8.20
N ILE A 555 24.08 -39.89 9.10
CA ILE A 555 22.82 -39.17 8.78
C ILE A 555 23.04 -37.95 7.87
N ARG A 556 24.26 -37.39 7.84
CA ARG A 556 24.60 -36.22 7.00
C ARG A 556 24.45 -36.44 5.50
N LEU A 557 24.36 -37.69 5.01
CA LEU A 557 24.34 -37.98 3.57
C LEU A 557 22.97 -37.74 2.90
N ILE A 558 21.88 -37.55 3.65
CA ILE A 558 20.50 -37.53 3.08
C ILE A 558 19.74 -36.22 3.32
N ILE A 559 20.11 -35.38 4.30
CA ILE A 559 19.33 -34.19 4.72
C ILE A 559 19.96 -32.87 4.23
N SER A 560 20.91 -32.88 3.29
CA SER A 560 21.57 -31.66 2.80
C SER A 560 21.99 -31.70 1.33
N PHE A 561 20.99 -31.77 0.44
CA PHE A 561 21.13 -31.27 -0.94
C PHE A 561 19.81 -30.66 -1.42
N PRO A 562 19.75 -29.33 -1.68
CA PRO A 562 18.68 -28.73 -2.46
C PRO A 562 18.84 -29.19 -3.92
N VAL A 563 17.94 -30.04 -4.40
CA VAL A 563 18.01 -30.63 -5.75
C VAL A 563 17.50 -29.64 -6.82
N PHE A 564 18.13 -28.46 -6.88
CA PHE A 564 17.71 -27.36 -7.76
C PHE A 564 18.84 -26.52 -8.37
N TYR A 565 20.12 -26.78 -8.05
CA TYR A 565 21.25 -25.93 -8.50
C TYR A 565 22.46 -26.67 -9.09
N LEU A 566 22.31 -27.95 -9.50
CA LEU A 566 23.39 -28.75 -10.07
C LEU A 566 23.16 -29.28 -11.50
N PHE A 567 22.00 -29.02 -12.11
CA PHE A 567 21.70 -29.46 -13.48
C PHE A 567 22.13 -28.48 -14.58
N HIS A 568 22.30 -27.20 -14.27
CA HIS A 568 22.57 -26.19 -15.31
C HIS A 568 24.01 -26.20 -15.85
N ASN A 569 24.99 -26.66 -15.05
CA ASN A 569 26.42 -26.58 -15.37
C ASN A 569 27.01 -27.85 -16.02
N TYR A 570 26.23 -28.91 -16.24
CA TYR A 570 26.75 -30.17 -16.83
C TYR A 570 26.47 -30.32 -18.34
N LEU A 571 25.77 -29.37 -18.96
CA LEU A 571 25.46 -29.33 -20.40
C LEU A 571 26.30 -28.28 -21.16
N SER A 572 27.47 -27.91 -20.64
CA SER A 572 28.38 -26.95 -21.29
C SER A 572 29.87 -27.30 -21.15
N SER A 573 30.18 -28.54 -20.76
CA SER A 573 31.55 -29.06 -20.66
C SER A 573 31.61 -30.56 -20.98
N GLY A 574 31.20 -30.91 -22.20
CA GLY A 574 31.38 -32.21 -22.83
C GLY A 574 31.68 -31.99 -24.31
N SER A 575 32.79 -32.55 -24.80
CA SER A 575 33.34 -32.37 -26.15
C SER A 575 32.72 -33.30 -27.19
#